data_AF-A0A940AXK6-F1
#
_entry.id   AF-A0A940AXK6-F1
#
_cell.length_a   1.000
_cell.length_b   1.000
_cell.length_c   1.000
_cell.angle_alpha   90.00
_cell.angle_beta   90.00
_cell.angle_gamma   90.00
#
_symmetry.space_group_name_H-M   'P 1'
#
loop_
_entity.id
_entity.type
_entity.pdbx_description
1 polymer ?
#
loop_
_entity_poly.entity_id
_entity_poly.type
_entity_poly.pdbx_seq_one_letter_code
_entity_poly.pdbx_strand_id
1 'polypeptide(L)'
;MSKKTVATNAAAPSESVQTTSISKKLVIANIASAALCVLFSFFQIHFVGDISVLAFPLSVLFSVLLSLVNAKVLLGGGNVKYVGVLRKFNEYVPFVMLLSFVLRRAGENGTSWGYDLITVILWVLLTAASIFACFYLSEKRVCRDNPVFKAQREENPLKKRKGAVRVAIEAVSWIDAFIQAAFTVALLNIFVFQLYEIPSESMVPEFLIKDRVFVFKTTSGPKFPLSNIGLPCLRSYDRGDIVVFRNPHYENDQKSEVKNFVSTLVYMLTFTQVNLNVDEDGAQKADPLVKRVTGVPGEQLMLQDGVLYSRTAADPVFKPVEADATWAEWNVSALSAEFLKNVETIPITGDMYNALLAVEEARRNMSYAEAAAESRRIAARFLEIRNLVNPTLAGEAASDIVSKSDMYVTTLFNKADALYIKLLSVEGGAEWLAEFLTSWIPVYEKSVAAGNTEINGNLYDESMFRFNIMIKNCLGNLILRSAEMSLEGLGASARTTDATRTSLLQEANRYVLYAVLNESRNMPVFPANDANGNPQYIPEGNYFMMGDNRFNSLDMRHSYDQKTIPVTEFDPYSAYYKSNVDPQYVSESRILGSPNLRFLPLSRFGIPGQTAEVRN
;
A
#
# COMPACT_ATOMS: atom_id res chain seq x y z
N MET A 1 -61.93 46.98 72.05
CA MET A 1 -62.62 47.75 70.98
C MET A 1 -61.64 47.94 69.83
N SER A 2 -61.68 47.04 68.84
CA SER A 2 -60.79 47.06 67.66
C SER A 2 -61.55 47.67 66.48
N LYS A 3 -60.97 48.70 65.85
CA LYS A 3 -61.52 49.40 64.69
C LYS A 3 -61.39 48.54 63.44
N LYS A 4 -62.53 48.29 62.80
CA LYS A 4 -62.68 47.78 61.43
C LYS A 4 -62.04 48.75 60.43
N THR A 5 -61.28 48.20 59.48
CA THR A 5 -61.06 48.83 58.17
C THR A 5 -61.49 47.82 57.12
N VAL A 6 -62.47 48.23 56.32
CA VAL A 6 -63.02 47.50 55.17
C VAL A 6 -62.05 47.67 54.00
N ALA A 7 -61.65 46.56 53.38
CA ALA A 7 -61.02 46.56 52.07
C ALA A 7 -61.74 45.53 51.19
N THR A 8 -62.18 46.04 50.05
CA THR A 8 -63.02 45.47 49.00
C THR A 8 -62.34 44.31 48.27
N ASN A 9 -63.08 43.21 48.10
CA ASN A 9 -62.75 42.10 47.19
C ASN A 9 -62.72 42.61 45.74
N ALA A 10 -61.52 42.71 45.16
CA ALA A 10 -61.33 42.72 43.72
C ALA A 10 -61.12 41.28 43.25
N ALA A 11 -62.04 40.80 42.41
CA ALA A 11 -61.93 39.51 41.74
C ALA A 11 -60.68 39.51 40.84
N ALA A 12 -59.73 38.61 41.13
CA ALA A 12 -58.64 38.30 40.23
C ALA A 12 -59.21 37.53 39.01
N PRO A 13 -58.78 37.85 37.78
CA PRO A 13 -59.25 37.16 36.59
C PRO A 13 -58.74 35.72 36.60
N SER A 14 -59.62 34.78 36.27
CA SER A 14 -59.28 33.38 36.02
C SER A 14 -58.18 33.28 34.97
N GLU A 15 -56.96 32.97 35.39
CA GLU A 15 -55.89 32.56 34.48
C GLU A 15 -56.37 31.30 33.74
N SER A 16 -56.54 31.47 32.44
CA SER A 16 -56.80 30.41 31.48
C SER A 16 -55.77 29.29 31.67
N VAL A 17 -56.24 28.10 31.99
CA VAL A 17 -55.49 26.84 31.96
C VAL A 17 -54.88 26.69 30.56
N GLN A 18 -53.61 27.09 30.39
CA GLN A 18 -52.85 26.77 29.20
C GLN A 18 -52.70 25.25 29.15
N THR A 19 -53.32 24.63 28.15
CA THR A 19 -53.18 23.21 27.83
C THR A 19 -51.70 22.83 27.77
N THR A 20 -51.25 22.11 28.79
CA THR A 20 -49.87 21.71 29.05
C THR A 20 -49.46 20.59 28.09
N SER A 21 -49.21 20.92 26.82
CA SER A 21 -48.77 19.95 25.82
C SER A 21 -47.24 19.91 25.71
N ILE A 22 -46.67 18.71 25.57
CA ILE A 22 -45.26 18.52 25.25
C ILE A 22 -44.94 19.21 23.91
N SER A 23 -43.78 19.85 23.84
CA SER A 23 -43.27 20.55 22.65
C SER A 23 -43.28 19.64 21.43
N LYS A 24 -43.97 20.09 20.37
CA LYS A 24 -44.03 19.38 19.08
C LYS A 24 -42.65 19.07 18.53
N LYS A 25 -41.66 19.95 18.73
CA LYS A 25 -40.28 19.75 18.24
C LYS A 25 -39.60 18.56 18.91
N LEU A 26 -39.78 18.39 20.22
CA LEU A 26 -39.23 17.26 20.98
C LEU A 26 -39.86 15.94 20.53
N VAL A 27 -41.19 15.94 20.34
CA VAL A 27 -41.95 14.77 19.87
C VAL A 27 -41.53 14.38 18.46
N ILE A 28 -41.50 15.33 17.53
CA ILE A 28 -41.12 15.09 16.13
C ILE A 28 -39.69 14.53 16.03
N ALA A 29 -38.72 15.15 16.70
CA ALA A 29 -37.32 14.72 16.61
C ALA A 29 -37.12 13.27 17.09
N ASN A 30 -37.79 12.89 18.18
CA ASN A 30 -37.68 11.56 18.77
C ASN A 30 -38.47 10.49 18.02
N ILE A 31 -39.68 10.81 17.54
CA ILE A 31 -40.45 9.90 16.68
C ILE A 31 -39.71 9.68 15.37
N ALA A 32 -39.13 10.73 14.78
CA ALA A 32 -38.32 10.60 13.57
C ALA A 32 -37.12 9.67 13.78
N SER A 33 -36.39 9.82 14.88
CA SER A 33 -35.29 8.90 15.21
C SER A 33 -35.77 7.46 15.39
N ALA A 34 -36.87 7.22 16.12
CA ALA A 34 -37.39 5.87 16.33
C ALA A 34 -37.90 5.24 15.02
N ALA A 35 -38.61 6.00 14.19
CA ALA A 35 -39.11 5.54 12.89
C ALA A 35 -37.95 5.18 11.94
N LEU A 36 -36.90 6.01 11.90
CA LEU A 36 -35.70 5.72 11.10
C LEU A 36 -34.96 4.47 11.59
N CYS A 37 -34.87 4.24 12.91
CA CYS A 37 -34.29 3.01 13.45
C CYS A 37 -35.09 1.77 13.04
N VAL A 38 -36.42 1.83 13.11
CA VAL A 38 -37.29 0.73 12.66
C VAL A 38 -37.12 0.47 11.17
N LEU A 39 -37.09 1.53 10.35
CA LEU A 39 -36.84 1.41 8.91
C LEU A 39 -35.47 0.79 8.63
N PHE A 40 -34.43 1.26 9.30
CA PHE A 40 -33.07 0.74 9.17
C PHE A 40 -32.97 -0.74 9.56
N SER A 41 -33.70 -1.18 10.59
CA SER A 41 -33.76 -2.58 11.00
C SER A 41 -34.29 -3.49 9.90
N PHE A 42 -35.28 -3.06 9.10
CA PHE A 42 -35.74 -3.86 7.95
C PHE A 42 -34.65 -4.07 6.90
N PHE A 43 -33.75 -3.10 6.72
CA PHE A 43 -32.57 -3.24 5.86
C PHE A 43 -31.46 -4.10 6.49
N GLN A 44 -31.63 -4.62 7.71
CA GLN A 44 -30.70 -5.58 8.30
C GLN A 44 -31.08 -7.04 8.06
N ILE A 45 -32.21 -7.30 7.39
CA ILE A 45 -32.66 -8.65 7.07
C ILE A 45 -31.69 -9.28 6.06
N HIS A 46 -31.07 -10.39 6.47
CA HIS A 46 -30.22 -11.20 5.60
C HIS A 46 -30.48 -12.66 5.93
N PHE A 47 -30.91 -13.45 4.93
CA PHE A 47 -31.35 -14.83 5.09
C PHE A 47 -30.27 -15.83 4.65
N VAL A 48 -29.05 -15.65 5.15
CA VAL A 48 -27.92 -16.55 4.92
C VAL A 48 -27.46 -17.08 6.28
N GLY A 49 -27.22 -18.39 6.43
CA GLY A 49 -26.90 -19.04 7.70
C GLY A 49 -25.49 -18.77 8.22
N ASP A 50 -25.12 -17.51 8.42
CA ASP A 50 -23.82 -17.08 8.93
C ASP A 50 -23.96 -15.97 10.01
N ILE A 51 -22.86 -15.29 10.37
CA ILE A 51 -22.85 -14.24 11.40
C ILE A 51 -23.78 -13.05 11.07
N SER A 52 -24.12 -12.84 9.80
CA SER A 52 -25.01 -11.76 9.36
C SER A 52 -26.42 -11.87 9.92
N VAL A 53 -26.88 -13.07 10.31
CA VAL A 53 -28.20 -13.29 10.93
C VAL A 53 -28.34 -12.50 12.23
N LEU A 54 -27.24 -12.23 12.94
CA LEU A 54 -27.26 -11.48 14.20
C LEU A 54 -27.59 -9.99 14.01
N ALA A 55 -27.41 -9.43 12.80
CA ALA A 55 -27.64 -8.02 12.51
C ALA A 55 -29.10 -7.61 12.71
N PHE A 56 -30.04 -8.43 12.21
CA PHE A 56 -31.46 -8.14 12.29
C PHE A 56 -32.00 -8.16 13.73
N PRO A 57 -31.82 -9.22 14.54
CA PRO A 57 -32.26 -9.25 15.93
C PRO A 57 -31.65 -8.12 16.78
N LEU A 58 -30.36 -7.81 16.58
CA LEU A 58 -29.70 -6.73 17.31
C LEU A 58 -30.36 -5.37 17.02
N SER A 59 -30.54 -5.05 15.74
CA SER A 59 -31.13 -3.76 15.34
C SER A 59 -32.60 -3.66 15.78
N VAL A 60 -33.40 -4.72 15.60
CA VAL A 60 -34.82 -4.73 15.99
C VAL A 60 -34.99 -4.61 17.50
N LEU A 61 -34.22 -5.37 18.29
CA LEU A 61 -34.27 -5.31 19.75
C LEU A 61 -34.00 -3.88 20.23
N PHE A 62 -32.98 -3.23 19.68
CA PHE A 62 -32.66 -1.85 20.02
C PHE A 62 -33.77 -0.88 19.60
N SER A 63 -34.28 -1.00 18.38
CA SER A 63 -35.38 -0.18 17.84
C SER A 63 -36.66 -0.31 18.66
N VAL A 64 -37.01 -1.52 19.12
CA VAL A 64 -38.16 -1.78 20.00
C VAL A 64 -37.95 -1.14 21.36
N LEU A 65 -36.79 -1.33 22.00
CA LEU A 65 -36.49 -0.72 23.30
C LEU A 65 -36.52 0.81 23.23
N LEU A 66 -35.92 1.41 22.20
CA LEU A 66 -35.98 2.85 21.96
C LEU A 66 -37.44 3.32 21.79
N SER A 67 -38.26 2.59 21.04
CA SER A 67 -39.67 2.92 20.82
C SER A 67 -40.50 2.83 22.10
N LEU A 68 -40.26 1.81 22.94
CA LEU A 68 -40.93 1.64 24.24
C LEU A 68 -40.57 2.76 25.22
N VAL A 69 -39.30 3.16 25.26
CA VAL A 69 -38.85 4.27 26.11
C VAL A 69 -39.41 5.60 25.59
N ASN A 70 -39.45 5.80 24.26
CA ASN A 70 -40.13 6.94 23.64
C ASN A 70 -41.60 7.03 24.04
N ALA A 71 -42.33 5.92 23.98
CA ALA A 71 -43.73 5.87 24.40
C ALA A 71 -43.89 6.29 25.88
N LYS A 72 -43.01 5.84 26.78
CA LYS A 72 -43.05 6.24 28.21
C LYS A 72 -42.74 7.72 28.45
N VAL A 73 -41.96 8.36 27.59
CA VAL A 73 -41.58 9.78 27.73
C VAL A 73 -42.53 10.72 27.02
N LEU A 74 -43.09 10.33 25.87
CA LEU A 74 -43.86 11.22 24.99
C LEU A 74 -45.37 10.96 25.03
N LEU A 75 -45.81 9.75 25.39
CA LEU A 75 -47.22 9.40 25.52
C LEU A 75 -47.67 9.45 27.00
N GLY A 76 -48.96 9.66 27.24
CA GLY A 76 -49.56 9.58 28.58
C GLY A 76 -49.11 10.68 29.56
N GLY A 77 -48.93 11.92 29.09
CA GLY A 77 -48.52 13.06 29.94
C GLY A 77 -47.02 13.17 30.19
N GLY A 78 -46.23 12.24 29.64
CA GLY A 78 -44.77 12.21 29.69
C GLY A 78 -44.20 11.88 31.06
N ASN A 79 -43.10 11.13 31.11
CA ASN A 79 -42.49 10.72 32.38
C ASN A 79 -41.03 11.17 32.44
N VAL A 80 -40.78 12.19 33.26
CA VAL A 80 -39.44 12.81 33.40
C VAL A 80 -38.35 11.83 33.85
N LYS A 81 -38.70 10.72 34.53
CA LYS A 81 -37.71 9.72 35.00
C LYS A 81 -37.01 9.01 33.85
N TYR A 82 -37.68 8.85 32.71
CA TYR A 82 -37.14 8.14 31.55
C TYR A 82 -36.45 9.06 30.53
N VAL A 83 -36.47 10.38 30.71
CA VAL A 83 -35.83 11.34 29.78
C VAL A 83 -34.33 11.09 29.66
N GLY A 84 -33.64 10.86 30.78
CA GLY A 84 -32.20 10.53 30.76
C GLY A 84 -31.91 9.20 30.06
N VAL A 85 -32.78 8.20 30.24
CA VAL A 85 -32.69 6.90 29.58
C VAL A 85 -32.90 7.07 28.07
N LEU A 86 -33.94 7.80 27.66
CA LEU A 86 -34.23 8.07 26.26
C LEU A 86 -33.09 8.80 25.56
N ARG A 87 -32.48 9.77 26.24
CA ARG A 87 -31.29 10.46 25.73
C ARG A 87 -30.14 9.49 25.53
N LYS A 88 -29.88 8.61 26.50
CA LYS A 88 -28.82 7.60 26.37
C LYS A 88 -29.07 6.66 25.19
N PHE A 89 -30.30 6.17 24.99
CA PHE A 89 -30.60 5.40 23.79
C PHE A 89 -30.27 6.17 22.51
N ASN A 90 -30.66 7.44 22.40
CA ASN A 90 -30.32 8.26 21.23
C ASN A 90 -28.80 8.50 21.05
N GLU A 91 -28.04 8.60 22.15
CA GLU A 91 -26.56 8.67 22.10
C GLU A 91 -25.95 7.40 21.50
N TYR A 92 -26.56 6.22 21.75
CA TYR A 92 -26.09 4.93 21.24
C TYR A 92 -26.62 4.54 19.85
N VAL A 93 -27.62 5.26 19.32
CA VAL A 93 -28.23 4.98 18.00
C VAL A 93 -27.18 4.85 16.89
N PRO A 94 -26.24 5.78 16.67
CA PRO A 94 -25.28 5.68 15.56
C PRO A 94 -24.39 4.44 15.65
N PHE A 95 -23.97 4.08 16.88
CA PHE A 95 -23.05 2.99 17.13
C PHE A 95 -23.71 1.62 16.95
N VAL A 96 -24.90 1.42 17.52
CA VAL A 96 -25.62 0.13 17.42
C VAL A 96 -26.06 -0.12 15.98
N MET A 97 -26.53 0.91 15.28
CA MET A 97 -26.94 0.77 13.89
C MET A 97 -25.75 0.50 12.97
N LEU A 98 -24.61 1.19 13.17
CA LEU A 98 -23.37 0.86 12.43
C LEU A 98 -22.90 -0.56 12.72
N LEU A 99 -22.92 -1.00 13.99
CA LEU A 99 -22.53 -2.36 14.35
C LEU A 99 -23.41 -3.40 13.66
N SER A 100 -24.72 -3.19 13.60
CA SER A 100 -25.61 -4.10 12.87
C SER A 100 -25.35 -4.10 11.36
N PHE A 101 -25.01 -2.96 10.76
CA PHE A 101 -24.58 -2.89 9.36
C PHE A 101 -23.30 -3.71 9.12
N VAL A 102 -22.30 -3.57 9.99
CA VAL A 102 -21.05 -4.32 9.90
C VAL A 102 -21.29 -5.82 10.07
N LEU A 103 -22.10 -6.23 11.06
CA LEU A 103 -22.46 -7.64 11.25
C LEU A 103 -23.12 -8.23 10.01
N ARG A 104 -24.04 -7.48 9.38
CA ARG A 104 -24.69 -7.91 8.14
C ARG A 104 -23.67 -8.14 7.02
N ARG A 105 -22.71 -7.24 6.85
CA ARG A 105 -21.68 -7.33 5.81
C ARG A 105 -20.58 -8.34 6.12
N ALA A 106 -20.40 -8.72 7.38
CA ALA A 106 -19.40 -9.69 7.80
C ALA A 106 -19.74 -11.15 7.42
N GLY A 107 -20.95 -11.42 6.91
CA GLY A 107 -21.31 -12.72 6.35
C GLY A 107 -20.47 -13.11 5.13
N GLU A 108 -20.54 -14.39 4.74
CA GLU A 108 -19.76 -14.91 3.59
C GLU A 108 -20.26 -14.32 2.27
N ASN A 109 -21.57 -14.07 2.18
CA ASN A 109 -22.19 -13.45 1.01
C ASN A 109 -22.37 -11.95 1.25
N GLY A 110 -21.74 -11.14 0.40
CA GLY A 110 -21.94 -9.69 0.42
C GLY A 110 -23.33 -9.28 -0.09
N THR A 111 -23.67 -8.01 0.10
CA THR A 111 -24.90 -7.43 -0.44
C THR A 111 -24.64 -6.53 -1.63
N SER A 112 -25.65 -6.31 -2.45
CA SER A 112 -25.53 -5.46 -3.63
C SER A 112 -25.20 -4.01 -3.26
N TRP A 113 -24.50 -3.33 -4.16
CA TRP A 113 -24.12 -1.92 -3.96
C TRP A 113 -25.32 -1.02 -3.67
N GLY A 114 -26.43 -1.16 -4.41
CA GLY A 114 -27.63 -0.34 -4.19
C GLY A 114 -28.24 -0.54 -2.79
N TYR A 115 -28.17 -1.76 -2.26
CA TYR A 115 -28.68 -2.07 -0.91
C TYR A 115 -27.83 -1.42 0.19
N ASP A 116 -26.50 -1.48 0.04
CA ASP A 116 -25.58 -0.79 0.95
C ASP A 116 -25.76 0.73 0.88
N LEU A 117 -26.02 1.30 -0.31
CA LEU A 117 -26.20 2.74 -0.48
C LEU A 117 -27.39 3.24 0.33
N ILE A 118 -28.53 2.57 0.18
CA ILE A 118 -29.75 2.93 0.91
C ILE A 118 -29.49 2.82 2.42
N THR A 119 -28.84 1.75 2.86
CA THR A 119 -28.54 1.53 4.28
C THR A 119 -27.60 2.59 4.84
N VAL A 120 -26.59 3.02 4.08
CA VAL A 120 -25.67 4.11 4.45
C VAL A 120 -26.40 5.45 4.53
N ILE A 121 -27.25 5.77 3.55
CA ILE A 121 -28.07 7.00 3.57
C ILE A 121 -28.98 7.01 4.80
N LEU A 122 -29.63 5.89 5.10
CA LEU A 122 -30.45 5.75 6.30
C LEU A 122 -29.60 5.92 7.57
N TRP A 123 -28.37 5.40 7.60
CA TRP A 123 -27.44 5.59 8.72
C TRP A 123 -27.04 7.06 8.93
N VAL A 124 -26.83 7.82 7.86
CA VAL A 124 -26.54 9.26 7.98
C VAL A 124 -27.77 10.01 8.50
N LEU A 125 -28.96 9.71 7.96
CA LEU A 125 -30.21 10.33 8.39
C LEU A 125 -30.56 10.00 9.85
N LEU A 126 -30.40 8.75 10.29
CA LEU A 126 -30.65 8.35 11.68
C LEU A 126 -29.64 8.99 12.63
N THR A 127 -28.38 9.14 12.22
CA THR A 127 -27.34 9.79 13.04
C THR A 127 -27.65 11.27 13.23
N ALA A 128 -28.05 11.96 12.17
CA ALA A 128 -28.51 13.35 12.28
C ALA A 128 -29.75 13.45 13.19
N ALA A 129 -30.76 12.59 12.98
CA ALA A 129 -31.99 12.58 13.77
C ALA A 129 -31.73 12.31 15.26
N SER A 130 -30.82 11.39 15.59
CA SER A 130 -30.48 11.07 16.99
C SER A 130 -29.71 12.20 17.66
N ILE A 131 -28.82 12.90 16.95
CA ILE A 131 -28.15 14.11 17.44
C ILE A 131 -29.18 15.22 17.73
N PHE A 132 -30.13 15.44 16.82
CA PHE A 132 -31.23 16.40 17.03
C PHE A 132 -32.13 15.98 18.22
N ALA A 133 -32.46 14.69 18.36
CA ALA A 133 -33.22 14.19 19.50
C ALA A 133 -32.46 14.42 20.82
N CYS A 134 -31.17 14.10 20.88
CA CYS A 134 -30.28 14.38 22.02
C CYS A 134 -30.23 15.87 22.37
N PHE A 135 -30.20 16.75 21.36
CA PHE A 135 -30.24 18.19 21.56
C PHE A 135 -31.50 18.59 22.33
N TYR A 136 -32.69 18.16 21.89
CA TYR A 136 -33.93 18.50 22.59
C TYR A 136 -34.09 17.78 23.93
N LEU A 137 -33.49 16.60 24.11
CA LEU A 137 -33.54 15.81 25.35
C LEU A 137 -32.56 16.24 26.46
N SER A 138 -31.73 17.25 26.21
CA SER A 138 -30.86 17.79 27.26
C SER A 138 -31.67 18.30 28.47
N GLU A 139 -31.29 17.90 29.68
CA GLU A 139 -32.11 18.15 30.90
C GLU A 139 -32.51 19.63 31.06
N LYS A 140 -31.60 20.54 30.75
CA LYS A 140 -31.84 21.99 30.79
C LYS A 140 -32.91 22.43 29.79
N ARG A 141 -32.89 21.93 28.55
CA ARG A 141 -33.83 22.33 27.50
C ARG A 141 -35.19 21.65 27.64
N VAL A 142 -35.19 20.36 28.01
CA VAL A 142 -36.45 19.62 28.25
C VAL A 142 -37.30 20.33 29.30
N CYS A 143 -36.72 20.71 30.44
CA CYS A 143 -37.47 21.38 31.51
C CYS A 143 -37.77 22.85 31.21
N ARG A 144 -36.94 23.54 30.41
CA ARG A 144 -37.19 24.93 30.00
C ARG A 144 -38.34 25.01 28.99
N ASP A 145 -38.34 24.13 28.00
CA ASP A 145 -39.23 24.23 26.84
C ASP A 145 -40.55 23.44 27.05
N ASN A 146 -40.68 22.70 28.16
CA ASN A 146 -41.87 21.91 28.49
C ASN A 146 -42.27 22.07 29.97
N PRO A 147 -43.37 22.80 30.27
CA PRO A 147 -43.84 23.00 31.64
C PRO A 147 -44.21 21.69 32.36
N VAL A 148 -44.67 20.68 31.61
CA VAL A 148 -45.04 19.35 32.15
C VAL A 148 -43.84 18.65 32.78
N PHE A 149 -42.71 18.59 32.09
CA PHE A 149 -41.49 17.95 32.62
C PHE A 149 -40.88 18.76 33.76
N LYS A 150 -41.01 20.10 33.73
CA LYS A 150 -40.58 20.96 34.83
C LYS A 150 -41.38 20.67 36.10
N ALA A 151 -42.70 20.68 36.02
CA ALA A 151 -43.59 20.39 37.16
C ALA A 151 -43.33 18.99 37.73
N GLN A 152 -43.21 17.96 36.89
CA GLN A 152 -42.88 16.60 37.33
C GLN A 152 -41.50 16.47 37.98
N ARG A 153 -40.51 17.25 37.52
CA ARG A 153 -39.15 17.25 38.08
C ARG A 153 -39.10 17.94 39.44
N GLU A 154 -39.89 18.99 39.61
CA GLU A 154 -40.06 19.70 40.89
C GLU A 154 -40.82 18.82 41.90
N GLU A 155 -41.85 18.09 41.46
CA GLU A 155 -42.61 17.14 42.29
C GLU A 155 -41.78 15.89 42.66
N ASN A 156 -40.95 15.40 41.75
CA ASN A 156 -40.09 14.24 41.94
C ASN A 156 -38.60 14.60 41.76
N PRO A 157 -37.98 15.30 42.74
CA PRO A 157 -36.58 15.65 42.65
C PRO A 157 -35.71 14.38 42.64
N LEU A 158 -34.60 14.43 41.91
CA LEU A 158 -33.62 13.34 41.93
C LEU A 158 -33.13 13.12 43.36
N LYS A 159 -33.49 11.96 43.94
CA LYS A 159 -32.98 11.57 45.26
C LYS A 159 -31.45 11.42 45.17
N LYS A 160 -30.72 12.23 45.94
CA LYS A 160 -29.28 12.05 46.12
C LYS A 160 -29.03 10.71 46.82
N ARG A 161 -28.53 9.73 46.08
CA ARG A 161 -28.21 8.40 46.59
C ARG A 161 -26.96 8.48 47.48
N LYS A 162 -26.92 7.73 48.58
CA LYS A 162 -25.83 7.75 49.59
C LYS A 162 -25.08 6.40 49.61
N GLY A 163 -23.84 6.42 50.10
CA GLY A 163 -23.04 5.22 50.35
C GLY A 163 -22.62 4.45 49.10
N ALA A 164 -22.52 3.12 49.21
CA ALA A 164 -22.05 2.23 48.14
C ALA A 164 -22.85 2.33 46.82
N VAL A 165 -24.15 2.63 46.90
CA VAL A 165 -25.02 2.79 45.73
C VAL A 165 -24.61 4.00 44.89
N ARG A 166 -24.13 5.08 45.52
CA ARG A 166 -23.60 6.25 44.78
C ARG A 166 -22.34 5.86 44.02
N VAL A 167 -21.41 5.20 44.70
CA VAL A 167 -20.13 4.76 44.14
C VAL A 167 -20.35 3.82 42.95
N ALA A 168 -21.26 2.86 43.07
CA ALA A 168 -21.58 1.93 41.98
C ALA A 168 -22.15 2.65 40.74
N ILE A 169 -23.04 3.62 40.92
CA ILE A 169 -23.61 4.40 39.80
C ILE A 169 -22.57 5.30 39.16
N GLU A 170 -21.72 5.91 39.98
CA GLU A 170 -20.62 6.75 39.52
C GLU A 170 -19.63 5.92 38.69
N ALA A 171 -19.29 4.71 39.16
CA ALA A 171 -18.49 3.75 38.40
C ALA A 171 -19.15 3.36 37.07
N VAL A 172 -20.44 3.04 37.06
CA VAL A 172 -21.19 2.74 35.82
C VAL A 172 -21.19 3.95 34.86
N SER A 173 -21.31 5.17 35.38
CA SER A 173 -21.27 6.38 34.55
C SER A 173 -19.90 6.63 33.93
N TRP A 174 -18.81 6.30 34.63
CA TRP A 174 -17.47 6.33 34.08
C TRP A 174 -17.28 5.28 33.00
N ILE A 175 -17.74 4.04 33.25
CA ILE A 175 -17.71 2.96 32.25
C ILE A 175 -18.48 3.36 30.99
N ASP A 176 -19.69 3.90 31.15
CA ASP A 176 -20.51 4.40 30.03
C ASP A 176 -19.79 5.51 29.24
N ALA A 177 -19.15 6.46 29.93
CA ALA A 177 -18.37 7.50 29.27
C ALA A 177 -17.16 6.93 28.50
N PHE A 178 -16.45 5.94 29.04
CA PHE A 178 -15.36 5.27 28.35
C PHE A 178 -15.84 4.50 27.11
N ILE A 179 -16.96 3.77 27.21
CA ILE A 179 -17.56 3.06 26.08
C ILE A 179 -17.95 4.06 24.98
N GLN A 180 -18.63 5.14 25.34
CA GLN A 180 -19.03 6.17 24.40
C GLN A 180 -17.82 6.84 23.73
N ALA A 181 -16.77 7.14 24.49
CA ALA A 181 -15.52 7.67 23.97
C ALA A 181 -14.86 6.70 22.99
N ALA A 182 -14.76 5.41 23.33
CA ALA A 182 -14.17 4.38 22.48
C ALA A 182 -14.91 4.27 21.13
N PHE A 183 -16.25 4.20 21.15
CA PHE A 183 -17.04 4.16 19.91
C PHE A 183 -16.95 5.46 19.09
N THR A 184 -16.88 6.62 19.76
CA THR A 184 -16.68 7.91 19.07
C THR A 184 -15.32 7.95 18.38
N VAL A 185 -14.26 7.52 19.07
CA VAL A 185 -12.90 7.42 18.48
C VAL A 185 -12.88 6.39 17.34
N ALA A 186 -13.61 5.27 17.45
CA ALA A 186 -13.76 4.32 16.35
C ALA A 186 -14.39 4.97 15.10
N LEU A 187 -15.45 5.77 15.25
CA LEU A 187 -16.03 6.54 14.13
C LEU A 187 -15.04 7.55 13.55
N LEU A 188 -14.30 8.28 14.39
CA LEU A 188 -13.28 9.22 13.94
C LEU A 188 -12.17 8.50 13.14
N ASN A 189 -11.74 7.31 13.57
CA ASN A 189 -10.73 6.52 12.88
C ASN A 189 -11.19 5.95 11.53
N ILE A 190 -12.49 5.69 11.40
CA ILE A 190 -13.09 5.27 10.14
C ILE A 190 -13.18 6.44 9.16
N PHE A 191 -13.72 7.60 9.58
CA PHE A 191 -14.14 8.67 8.65
C PHE A 191 -13.28 9.94 8.64
N VAL A 192 -12.51 10.20 9.69
CA VAL A 192 -11.83 11.50 9.89
C VAL A 192 -10.33 11.36 9.80
N PHE A 193 -9.71 10.72 10.79
CA PHE A 193 -8.26 10.59 10.86
C PHE A 193 -7.86 9.34 11.64
N GLN A 194 -6.67 8.80 11.37
CA GLN A 194 -6.09 7.74 12.18
C GLN A 194 -4.62 8.03 12.44
N LEU A 195 -4.15 7.63 13.63
CA LEU A 195 -2.72 7.66 13.96
C LEU A 195 -2.09 6.34 13.51
N TYR A 196 -1.01 6.41 12.75
CA TYR A 196 -0.23 5.26 12.33
C TYR A 196 1.19 5.35 12.88
N GLU A 197 1.76 4.21 13.24
CA GLU A 197 3.17 4.04 13.53
C GLU A 197 3.85 3.45 12.29
N ILE A 198 4.97 4.02 11.87
CA ILE A 198 5.72 3.57 10.70
C ILE A 198 6.52 2.30 11.06
N PRO A 199 6.23 1.15 10.43
CA PRO A 199 6.85 -0.11 10.81
C PRO A 199 8.11 -0.45 9.99
N SER A 200 8.36 0.24 8.86
CA SER A 200 9.41 -0.11 7.91
C SER A 200 10.18 1.11 7.38
N GLU A 201 11.33 0.85 6.79
CA GLU A 201 12.29 1.87 6.32
C GLU A 201 12.10 2.25 4.85
N SER A 202 11.02 1.81 4.23
CA SER A 202 10.78 2.08 2.81
C SER A 202 10.62 3.57 2.50
N MET A 203 10.32 4.40 3.51
CA MET A 203 10.18 5.85 3.41
C MET A 203 11.39 6.61 3.95
N VAL A 204 12.53 5.96 4.23
CA VAL A 204 13.76 6.66 4.62
C VAL A 204 14.27 7.53 3.46
N PRO A 205 14.65 8.81 3.67
CA PRO A 205 14.83 9.49 4.95
C PRO A 205 13.61 10.25 5.49
N GLU A 206 12.53 10.34 4.73
CA GLU A 206 11.30 11.04 5.13
C GLU A 206 10.75 10.50 6.46
N PHE A 207 10.53 9.19 6.56
CA PHE A 207 10.10 8.52 7.78
C PHE A 207 11.13 7.50 8.27
N LEU A 208 11.28 7.45 9.60
CA LEU A 208 12.03 6.41 10.31
C LEU A 208 11.05 5.43 10.96
N ILE A 209 11.55 4.22 11.28
CA ILE A 209 10.79 3.26 12.08
C ILE A 209 10.40 3.94 13.41
N LYS A 210 9.17 3.69 13.88
CA LYS A 210 8.56 4.26 15.10
C LYS A 210 8.15 5.74 14.99
N ASP A 211 8.35 6.39 13.85
CA ASP A 211 7.67 7.67 13.59
C ASP A 211 6.16 7.46 13.69
N ARG A 212 5.46 8.40 14.33
CA ARG A 212 4.00 8.39 14.42
C ARG A 212 3.42 9.55 13.64
N VAL A 213 2.56 9.19 12.69
CA VAL A 213 1.97 10.12 11.73
C VAL A 213 0.47 10.19 11.90
N PHE A 214 -0.05 11.42 11.81
CA PHE A 214 -1.46 11.71 11.74
C PHE A 214 -1.91 11.65 10.27
N VAL A 215 -2.80 10.72 9.96
CA VAL A 215 -3.31 10.50 8.61
C VAL A 215 -4.72 11.01 8.51
N PHE A 216 -4.95 12.02 7.67
CA PHE A 216 -6.28 12.52 7.38
C PHE A 216 -6.94 11.67 6.29
N LYS A 217 -8.15 11.18 6.56
CA LYS A 217 -8.86 10.25 5.69
C LYS A 217 -10.02 10.89 4.94
N THR A 218 -10.67 11.90 5.51
CA THR A 218 -11.93 12.45 4.97
C THR A 218 -11.85 12.85 3.49
N THR A 219 -10.74 13.45 3.08
CA THR A 219 -10.50 13.87 1.68
C THR A 219 -10.35 12.70 0.71
N SER A 220 -9.95 11.53 1.19
CA SER A 220 -9.71 10.32 0.41
C SER A 220 -10.97 9.49 0.17
N GLY A 221 -12.13 9.95 0.66
CA GLY A 221 -13.39 9.24 0.51
C GLY A 221 -13.44 7.95 1.34
N PRO A 222 -13.35 8.03 2.68
CA PRO A 222 -13.32 6.85 3.54
C PRO A 222 -14.58 6.01 3.34
N LYS A 223 -14.37 4.71 3.16
CA LYS A 223 -15.42 3.73 2.97
C LYS A 223 -16.02 3.27 4.29
N PHE A 224 -17.31 2.95 4.25
CA PHE A 224 -17.96 2.24 5.36
C PHE A 224 -17.30 0.87 5.54
N PRO A 225 -17.16 0.38 6.78
CA PRO A 225 -16.49 -0.90 7.01
C PRO A 225 -17.17 -2.02 6.24
N LEU A 226 -16.36 -2.85 5.58
CA LEU A 226 -16.81 -3.98 4.78
C LEU A 226 -17.72 -3.59 3.60
N SER A 227 -17.71 -2.34 3.13
CA SER A 227 -18.48 -1.90 1.97
C SER A 227 -17.62 -1.08 1.01
N ASN A 228 -17.98 -1.11 -0.27
CA ASN A 228 -17.34 -0.26 -1.28
C ASN A 228 -17.90 1.17 -1.31
N ILE A 229 -18.90 1.45 -0.48
CA ILE A 229 -19.55 2.77 -0.38
C ILE A 229 -18.86 3.60 0.67
N GLY A 230 -18.54 4.83 0.32
CA GLY A 230 -17.89 5.77 1.20
C GLY A 230 -18.38 7.19 0.99
N LEU A 231 -17.72 8.11 1.70
CA LEU A 231 -17.79 9.51 1.34
C LEU A 231 -17.17 9.72 -0.05
N PRO A 232 -17.60 10.75 -0.81
CA PRO A 232 -16.97 11.05 -2.09
C PRO A 232 -15.49 11.36 -1.90
N CYS A 233 -14.64 10.88 -2.82
CA CYS A 233 -13.24 11.30 -2.87
C CYS A 233 -13.20 12.76 -3.30
N LEU A 234 -12.63 13.63 -2.46
CA LEU A 234 -12.56 15.08 -2.68
C LEU A 234 -11.17 15.53 -3.13
N ARG A 235 -10.21 14.60 -3.23
CA ARG A 235 -8.81 14.88 -3.49
C ARG A 235 -8.31 14.03 -4.66
N SER A 236 -7.70 14.68 -5.65
CA SER A 236 -6.78 14.05 -6.59
C SER A 236 -5.38 14.01 -5.98
N TYR A 237 -4.59 13.00 -6.35
CA TYR A 237 -3.23 12.86 -5.85
C TYR A 237 -2.22 13.29 -6.91
N ASP A 238 -1.32 14.17 -6.50
CA ASP A 238 -0.28 14.67 -7.39
C ASP A 238 1.04 13.94 -7.12
N ARG A 239 1.94 14.01 -8.10
CA ARG A 239 3.30 13.49 -7.95
C ARG A 239 3.98 14.12 -6.73
N GLY A 240 4.59 13.28 -5.88
CA GLY A 240 5.24 13.70 -4.65
C GLY A 240 4.34 13.61 -3.41
N ASP A 241 3.03 13.43 -3.55
CA ASP A 241 2.13 13.22 -2.41
C ASP A 241 2.48 11.91 -1.69
N ILE A 242 2.51 11.96 -0.36
CA ILE A 242 2.63 10.76 0.47
C ILE A 242 1.23 10.27 0.79
N VAL A 243 1.03 8.95 0.66
CA VAL A 243 -0.26 8.31 0.85
C VAL A 243 -0.13 7.02 1.63
N VAL A 244 -1.18 6.70 2.38
CA VAL A 244 -1.36 5.44 3.08
C VAL A 244 -2.41 4.64 2.33
N PHE A 245 -2.11 3.41 1.93
CA PHE A 245 -3.02 2.59 1.12
C PHE A 245 -2.92 1.11 1.49
N ARG A 246 -3.94 0.34 1.11
CA ARG A 246 -3.93 -1.12 1.27
C ARG A 246 -3.05 -1.78 0.23
N ASN A 247 -2.17 -2.67 0.67
CA ASN A 247 -1.26 -3.38 -0.22
C ASN A 247 -2.03 -4.18 -1.31
N PRO A 248 -1.79 -3.95 -2.60
CA PRO A 248 -2.49 -4.61 -3.70
C PRO A 248 -2.21 -6.11 -3.82
N HIS A 249 -1.07 -6.59 -3.32
CA HIS A 249 -0.73 -8.02 -3.35
C HIS A 249 -1.62 -8.89 -2.46
N TYR A 250 -2.29 -8.29 -1.48
CA TYR A 250 -3.23 -9.01 -0.64
C TYR A 250 -4.64 -8.94 -1.23
N GLU A 251 -5.28 -10.11 -1.33
CA GLU A 251 -6.66 -10.21 -1.76
C GLU A 251 -7.60 -9.49 -0.79
N ASN A 252 -8.54 -8.74 -1.35
CA ASN A 252 -9.62 -8.07 -0.61
C ASN A 252 -10.81 -9.02 -0.42
N ASP A 253 -10.54 -10.26 -0.04
CA ASP A 253 -11.58 -11.22 0.28
C ASP A 253 -12.41 -10.73 1.48
N GLN A 254 -13.71 -11.01 1.44
CA GLN A 254 -14.64 -10.58 2.50
C GLN A 254 -14.17 -11.06 3.90
N LYS A 255 -13.59 -12.26 3.97
CA LYS A 255 -13.00 -12.84 5.19
C LYS A 255 -11.76 -12.05 5.66
N SER A 256 -10.90 -11.63 4.73
CA SER A 256 -9.71 -10.84 5.05
C SER A 256 -10.10 -9.44 5.54
N GLU A 257 -11.12 -8.82 4.93
CA GLU A 257 -11.64 -7.53 5.37
C GLU A 257 -12.26 -7.59 6.77
N VAL A 258 -13.01 -8.64 7.08
CA VAL A 258 -13.57 -8.87 8.43
C VAL A 258 -12.45 -9.06 9.44
N LYS A 259 -11.44 -9.90 9.13
CA LYS A 259 -10.27 -10.11 9.99
C LYS A 259 -9.53 -8.79 10.25
N ASN A 260 -9.30 -8.00 9.20
CA ASN A 260 -8.65 -6.69 9.30
C ASN A 260 -9.45 -5.71 10.17
N PHE A 261 -10.77 -5.64 9.99
CA PHE A 261 -11.64 -4.78 10.79
C PHE A 261 -11.65 -5.19 12.26
N VAL A 262 -11.80 -6.48 12.56
CA VAL A 262 -11.78 -7.02 13.93
C VAL A 262 -10.41 -6.80 14.56
N SER A 263 -9.32 -7.08 13.82
CA SER A 263 -7.96 -6.83 14.29
C SER A 263 -7.74 -5.35 14.63
N THR A 264 -8.21 -4.43 13.78
CA THR A 264 -8.14 -2.98 14.05
C THR A 264 -8.91 -2.59 15.31
N LEU A 265 -10.10 -3.17 15.52
CA LEU A 265 -10.91 -2.93 16.71
C LEU A 265 -10.25 -3.48 17.98
N VAL A 266 -9.68 -4.70 17.93
CA VAL A 266 -8.92 -5.29 19.04
C VAL A 266 -7.67 -4.46 19.33
N TYR A 267 -6.92 -4.07 18.31
CA TYR A 267 -5.75 -3.20 18.44
C TYR A 267 -6.11 -1.87 19.11
N MET A 268 -7.24 -1.26 18.74
CA MET A 268 -7.75 -0.05 19.41
C MET A 268 -8.13 -0.32 20.87
N LEU A 269 -8.93 -1.35 21.14
CA LEU A 269 -9.44 -1.65 22.48
C LEU A 269 -8.36 -2.14 23.45
N THR A 270 -7.26 -2.67 22.93
CA THR A 270 -6.07 -3.09 23.70
C THR A 270 -4.98 -2.01 23.75
N PHE A 271 -5.31 -0.76 23.39
CA PHE A 271 -4.36 0.35 23.38
C PHE A 271 -3.05 0.03 22.63
N THR A 272 -3.19 -0.49 21.41
CA THR A 272 -2.09 -0.85 20.50
C THR A 272 -1.21 -2.03 20.94
N GLN A 273 -1.58 -2.74 22.01
CA GLN A 273 -0.77 -3.85 22.55
C GLN A 273 -0.91 -5.14 21.74
N VAL A 274 -2.06 -5.41 21.15
CA VAL A 274 -2.35 -6.67 20.44
C VAL A 274 -2.62 -6.38 18.97
N ASN A 275 -1.72 -6.82 18.09
CA ASN A 275 -1.93 -6.80 16.64
C ASN A 275 -2.21 -8.23 16.14
N LEU A 276 -3.45 -8.48 15.69
CA LEU A 276 -3.88 -9.79 15.17
C LEU A 276 -3.77 -9.88 13.64
N ASN A 277 -3.22 -8.84 12.98
CA ASN A 277 -3.10 -8.79 11.53
C ASN A 277 -1.86 -9.58 11.06
N VAL A 278 -1.96 -10.90 11.14
CA VAL A 278 -0.95 -11.83 10.62
C VAL A 278 -1.36 -12.42 9.27
N ASP A 279 -0.39 -12.66 8.40
CA ASP A 279 -0.54 -13.39 7.14
C ASP A 279 -0.73 -14.91 7.38
N GLU A 280 -0.81 -15.69 6.29
CA GLU A 280 -1.03 -17.15 6.34
C GLU A 280 0.15 -17.89 6.99
N ASP A 281 1.35 -17.32 6.94
CA ASP A 281 2.58 -17.86 7.52
C ASP A 281 2.81 -17.40 8.97
N GLY A 282 1.90 -16.58 9.52
CA GLY A 282 1.94 -16.08 10.88
C GLY A 282 2.86 -14.85 11.08
N ALA A 283 3.42 -14.29 10.01
CA ALA A 283 4.16 -13.04 10.04
C ALA A 283 3.21 -11.83 10.01
N GLN A 284 3.68 -10.67 10.45
CA GLN A 284 2.86 -9.46 10.45
C GLN A 284 2.63 -9.00 9.02
N LYS A 285 1.35 -8.84 8.65
CA LYS A 285 0.95 -8.39 7.33
C LYS A 285 1.41 -6.94 7.13
N ALA A 286 2.14 -6.66 6.05
CA ALA A 286 2.55 -5.31 5.68
C ALA A 286 1.39 -4.52 5.04
N ASP A 287 0.35 -4.26 5.84
CA ASP A 287 -0.89 -3.58 5.44
C ASP A 287 -1.42 -2.74 6.62
N PRO A 288 -1.54 -1.40 6.49
CA PRO A 288 -1.34 -0.60 5.27
C PRO A 288 0.12 -0.22 4.98
N LEU A 289 0.38 0.16 3.73
CA LEU A 289 1.66 0.71 3.27
C LEU A 289 1.63 2.23 3.26
N VAL A 290 2.78 2.85 3.48
CA VAL A 290 3.02 4.29 3.29
C VAL A 290 4.04 4.46 2.17
N LYS A 291 3.66 5.14 1.09
CA LYS A 291 4.53 5.40 -0.08
C LYS A 291 4.28 6.80 -0.63
N ARG A 292 5.13 7.23 -1.54
CA ARG A 292 4.99 8.47 -2.31
C ARG A 292 4.45 8.19 -3.71
N VAL A 293 3.58 9.04 -4.21
CA VAL A 293 3.07 8.98 -5.58
C VAL A 293 4.19 9.37 -6.55
N THR A 294 4.58 8.43 -7.40
CA THR A 294 5.65 8.57 -8.39
C THR A 294 5.14 8.43 -9.82
N GLY A 295 3.87 8.14 -10.04
CA GLY A 295 3.23 8.23 -11.34
C GLY A 295 1.75 8.54 -11.23
N VAL A 296 1.25 9.36 -12.14
CA VAL A 296 -0.13 9.85 -12.17
C VAL A 296 -0.86 9.34 -13.42
N PRO A 297 -2.21 9.41 -13.46
CA PRO A 297 -2.97 9.03 -14.65
C PRO A 297 -2.48 9.68 -15.94
N GLY A 298 -2.52 8.93 -17.04
CA GLY A 298 -2.08 9.39 -18.35
C GLY A 298 -0.57 9.28 -18.61
N GLU A 299 0.21 8.81 -17.64
CA GLU A 299 1.65 8.58 -17.78
C GLU A 299 1.99 7.13 -18.09
N GLN A 300 3.11 6.95 -18.79
CA GLN A 300 3.82 5.68 -18.89
C GLN A 300 5.23 5.92 -18.35
N LEU A 301 5.70 5.00 -17.52
CA LEU A 301 6.90 5.12 -16.72
C LEU A 301 7.95 4.10 -17.15
N MET A 302 9.20 4.39 -16.83
CA MET A 302 10.33 3.47 -16.94
C MET A 302 11.35 3.89 -15.88
N LEU A 303 12.05 2.94 -15.26
CA LEU A 303 13.13 3.25 -14.33
C LEU A 303 14.43 2.69 -14.90
N GLN A 304 15.43 3.55 -15.10
CA GLN A 304 16.73 3.12 -15.59
C GLN A 304 17.85 3.77 -14.78
N ASP A 305 18.79 2.95 -14.29
CA ASP A 305 19.94 3.35 -13.48
C ASP A 305 19.56 4.21 -12.28
N GLY A 306 18.41 3.91 -11.67
CA GLY A 306 17.85 4.67 -10.55
C GLY A 306 17.21 6.00 -10.91
N VAL A 307 17.09 6.34 -12.20
CA VAL A 307 16.39 7.53 -12.70
C VAL A 307 15.01 7.13 -13.22
N LEU A 308 13.97 7.78 -12.71
CA LEU A 308 12.60 7.60 -13.17
C LEU A 308 12.36 8.44 -14.41
N TYR A 309 11.85 7.82 -15.47
CA TYR A 309 11.44 8.46 -16.70
C TYR A 309 9.92 8.36 -16.84
N SER A 310 9.33 9.38 -17.46
CA SER A 310 7.91 9.40 -17.80
C SER A 310 7.69 9.91 -19.21
N ARG A 311 6.59 9.46 -19.83
CA ARG A 311 6.04 10.01 -21.08
C ARG A 311 4.52 10.02 -21.02
N THR A 312 3.90 10.77 -21.92
CA THR A 312 2.44 10.88 -22.03
C THR A 312 1.99 10.69 -23.48
N ALA A 313 0.68 10.64 -23.72
CA ALA A 313 0.17 10.62 -25.10
C ALA A 313 0.50 11.91 -25.88
N ALA A 314 0.64 13.04 -25.18
CA ALA A 314 0.98 14.33 -25.79
C ALA A 314 2.49 14.50 -26.03
N ASP A 315 3.32 13.83 -25.21
CA ASP A 315 4.78 13.87 -25.28
C ASP A 315 5.33 12.45 -25.23
N PRO A 316 5.56 11.80 -26.39
CA PRO A 316 5.87 10.37 -26.49
C PRO A 316 7.31 10.03 -26.13
N VAL A 317 8.15 11.02 -25.86
CA VAL A 317 9.57 10.84 -25.51
C VAL A 317 9.68 10.66 -24.00
N PHE A 318 10.40 9.62 -23.56
CA PHE A 318 10.72 9.43 -22.15
C PHE A 318 11.65 10.54 -21.65
N LYS A 319 11.21 11.26 -20.62
CA LYS A 319 11.99 12.33 -19.98
C LYS A 319 12.21 12.02 -18.51
N PRO A 320 13.38 12.36 -17.95
CA PRO A 320 13.61 12.26 -16.52
C PRO A 320 12.54 13.01 -15.72
N VAL A 321 12.05 12.38 -14.67
CA VAL A 321 11.17 13.01 -13.70
C VAL A 321 12.03 13.72 -12.67
N GLU A 322 12.36 14.98 -12.92
CA GLU A 322 13.21 15.80 -12.04
C GLU A 322 12.72 15.85 -10.60
N ALA A 323 11.39 15.88 -10.40
CA ALA A 323 10.80 15.88 -9.07
C ALA A 323 11.16 14.60 -8.29
N ASP A 324 11.22 13.43 -8.94
CA ASP A 324 11.51 12.16 -8.28
C ASP A 324 12.91 12.13 -7.64
N ALA A 325 13.88 12.75 -8.30
CA ALA A 325 15.25 12.84 -7.82
C ALA A 325 15.37 13.58 -6.48
N THR A 326 14.41 14.46 -6.14
CA THR A 326 14.46 15.24 -4.89
C THR A 326 14.22 14.42 -3.63
N TRP A 327 13.54 13.26 -3.74
CA TRP A 327 13.19 12.40 -2.61
C TRP A 327 13.66 10.94 -2.76
N ALA A 328 14.00 10.47 -3.97
CA ALA A 328 14.43 9.09 -4.23
C ALA A 328 15.80 8.77 -3.62
N GLU A 329 15.85 8.08 -2.49
CA GLU A 329 17.08 7.68 -1.81
C GLU A 329 17.54 6.28 -2.21
N TRP A 330 18.72 6.22 -2.84
CA TRP A 330 19.33 4.99 -3.31
C TRP A 330 20.51 4.56 -2.43
N ASN A 331 21.15 5.47 -1.71
CA ASN A 331 22.31 5.15 -0.88
C ASN A 331 22.08 5.59 0.56
N VAL A 332 21.21 4.86 1.25
CA VAL A 332 20.95 5.06 2.68
C VAL A 332 22.23 5.01 3.50
N SER A 333 23.22 4.21 3.10
CA SER A 333 24.51 4.11 3.81
C SER A 333 25.35 5.39 3.78
N ALA A 334 25.03 6.33 2.88
CA ALA A 334 25.67 7.64 2.80
C ALA A 334 24.97 8.73 3.62
N LEU A 335 23.84 8.43 4.27
CA LEU A 335 23.18 9.36 5.19
C LEU A 335 24.03 9.64 6.43
N SER A 336 23.67 10.68 7.18
CA SER A 336 24.43 11.08 8.36
C SER A 336 24.50 9.98 9.41
N ALA A 337 25.63 9.89 10.12
CA ALA A 337 25.81 8.91 11.19
C ALA A 337 24.80 9.08 12.34
N GLU A 338 24.21 10.27 12.50
CA GLU A 338 23.14 10.50 13.46
C GLU A 338 21.82 9.86 12.99
N PHE A 339 21.48 10.00 11.71
CA PHE A 339 20.29 9.41 11.13
C PHE A 339 20.37 7.88 11.11
N LEU A 340 21.52 7.33 10.71
CA LEU A 340 21.77 5.88 10.64
C LEU A 340 21.60 5.15 11.98
N LYS A 341 21.71 5.82 13.13
CA LYS A 341 21.45 5.20 14.45
C LYS A 341 20.01 4.69 14.61
N ASN A 342 19.08 5.26 13.84
CA ASN A 342 17.67 4.93 13.88
C ASN A 342 17.23 4.12 12.65
N VAL A 343 18.19 3.70 11.83
CA VAL A 343 18.00 2.76 10.72
C VAL A 343 18.45 1.38 11.22
N GLU A 344 17.50 0.46 11.30
CA GLU A 344 17.68 -0.92 11.71
C GLU A 344 18.24 -1.79 10.56
N THR A 345 17.87 -1.54 9.30
CA THR A 345 18.33 -2.36 8.15
C THR A 345 18.85 -1.54 6.97
N ILE A 346 19.97 -1.99 6.39
CA ILE A 346 20.53 -1.44 5.16
C ILE A 346 20.65 -2.59 4.16
N PRO A 347 19.78 -2.65 3.13
CA PRO A 347 19.71 -3.80 2.23
C PRO A 347 20.97 -3.96 1.36
N ILE A 348 21.63 -2.85 1.02
CA ILE A 348 22.82 -2.84 0.16
C ILE A 348 23.91 -1.97 0.81
N THR A 349 25.10 -2.53 0.96
CA THR A 349 26.26 -1.79 1.49
C THR A 349 26.78 -0.77 0.49
N GLY A 350 27.50 0.26 0.96
CA GLY A 350 28.12 1.24 0.07
C GLY A 350 29.04 0.63 -0.98
N ASP A 351 29.78 -0.44 -0.65
CA ASP A 351 30.66 -1.14 -1.61
C ASP A 351 29.86 -1.87 -2.70
N MET A 352 28.77 -2.54 -2.33
CA MET A 352 27.87 -3.18 -3.30
C MET A 352 27.21 -2.14 -4.20
N TYR A 353 26.81 -1.00 -3.63
CA TYR A 353 26.25 0.13 -4.38
C TYR A 353 27.24 0.67 -5.41
N ASN A 354 28.48 0.93 -5.00
CA ASN A 354 29.55 1.40 -5.88
C ASN A 354 29.90 0.37 -6.97
N ALA A 355 29.92 -0.92 -6.63
CA ALA A 355 30.15 -1.98 -7.60
C ALA A 355 29.06 -2.02 -8.68
N LEU A 356 27.80 -1.80 -8.29
CA LEU A 356 26.69 -1.70 -9.22
C LEU A 356 26.80 -0.45 -10.11
N LEU A 357 27.12 0.72 -9.55
CA LEU A 357 27.33 1.95 -10.34
C LEU A 357 28.46 1.80 -11.37
N ALA A 358 29.54 1.10 -11.00
CA ALA A 358 30.64 0.84 -11.92
C ALA A 358 30.22 -0.02 -13.12
N VAL A 359 29.34 -1.01 -12.92
CA VAL A 359 28.78 -1.82 -14.01
C VAL A 359 27.85 -0.97 -14.89
N GLU A 360 26.97 -0.15 -14.28
CA GLU A 360 26.09 0.75 -15.03
C GLU A 360 26.88 1.75 -15.88
N GLU A 361 27.96 2.32 -15.34
CA GLU A 361 28.85 3.23 -16.06
C GLU A 361 29.57 2.54 -17.23
N ALA A 362 30.18 1.39 -16.99
CA ALA A 362 30.82 0.61 -18.05
C ALA A 362 29.83 0.25 -19.16
N ARG A 363 28.60 -0.11 -18.81
CA ARG A 363 27.53 -0.45 -19.75
C ARG A 363 27.08 0.74 -20.59
N ARG A 364 26.90 1.93 -19.98
CA ARG A 364 26.56 3.16 -20.70
C ARG A 364 27.66 3.60 -21.67
N ASN A 365 28.92 3.37 -21.32
CA ASN A 365 30.08 3.75 -22.12
C ASN A 365 30.49 2.68 -23.16
N MET A 366 29.88 1.49 -23.15
CA MET A 366 30.21 0.41 -24.08
C MET A 366 29.87 0.80 -25.52
N SER A 367 30.87 0.75 -26.40
CA SER A 367 30.70 0.89 -27.85
C SER A 367 30.32 -0.43 -28.49
N TYR A 368 29.21 -0.46 -29.24
CA TYR A 368 28.81 -1.65 -30.00
C TYR A 368 29.85 -2.07 -31.03
N ALA A 369 30.52 -1.12 -31.69
CA ALA A 369 31.51 -1.43 -32.72
C ALA A 369 32.73 -2.13 -32.12
N GLU A 370 33.22 -1.64 -30.97
CA GLU A 370 34.34 -2.24 -30.24
C GLU A 370 33.94 -3.60 -29.67
N ALA A 371 32.76 -3.70 -29.06
CA ALA A 371 32.24 -4.96 -28.54
C ALA A 371 32.07 -6.01 -29.64
N ALA A 372 31.60 -5.62 -30.83
CA ALA A 372 31.45 -6.52 -31.98
C ALA A 372 32.80 -6.97 -32.54
N ALA A 373 33.77 -6.06 -32.63
CA ALA A 373 35.13 -6.39 -33.03
C ALA A 373 35.75 -7.40 -32.05
N GLU A 374 35.53 -7.19 -30.75
CA GLU A 374 36.01 -8.09 -29.70
C GLU A 374 35.33 -9.47 -29.77
N SER A 375 34.00 -9.53 -29.90
CA SER A 375 33.28 -10.80 -30.08
C SER A 375 33.81 -11.60 -31.27
N ARG A 376 34.04 -10.94 -32.42
CA ARG A 376 34.60 -11.57 -33.63
C ARG A 376 36.04 -12.02 -33.42
N ARG A 377 36.88 -11.22 -32.73
CA ARG A 377 38.27 -11.57 -32.40
C ARG A 377 38.32 -12.82 -31.53
N ILE A 378 37.50 -12.89 -30.49
CA ILE A 378 37.44 -14.04 -29.59
C ILE A 378 37.05 -15.30 -30.36
N ALA A 379 35.98 -15.23 -31.15
CA ALA A 379 35.49 -16.36 -31.94
C ALA A 379 36.55 -16.88 -32.93
N ALA A 380 37.18 -15.98 -33.69
CA ALA A 380 38.22 -16.33 -34.65
C ALA A 380 39.44 -16.97 -33.96
N ARG A 381 39.92 -16.37 -32.88
CA ARG A 381 41.09 -16.88 -32.16
C ARG A 381 40.82 -18.22 -31.50
N PHE A 382 39.63 -18.42 -30.94
CA PHE A 382 39.26 -19.70 -30.35
C PHE A 382 39.18 -20.80 -31.41
N LEU A 383 38.63 -20.50 -32.59
CA LEU A 383 38.60 -21.43 -33.72
C LEU A 383 40.01 -21.84 -34.18
N GLU A 384 40.95 -20.90 -34.24
CA GLU A 384 42.36 -21.20 -34.53
C GLU A 384 42.94 -22.17 -33.50
N ILE A 385 42.74 -21.92 -32.20
CA ILE A 385 43.24 -22.79 -31.13
C ILE A 385 42.59 -24.17 -31.22
N ARG A 386 41.28 -24.25 -31.45
CA ARG A 386 40.58 -25.54 -31.65
C ARG A 386 41.21 -26.35 -32.78
N ASN A 387 41.51 -25.71 -33.91
CA ASN A 387 42.13 -26.38 -35.07
C ASN A 387 43.56 -26.85 -34.80
N LEU A 388 44.30 -26.14 -33.93
CA LEU A 388 45.65 -26.55 -33.51
C LEU A 388 45.62 -27.72 -32.51
N VAL A 389 44.67 -27.69 -31.57
CA VAL A 389 44.57 -28.68 -30.49
C VAL A 389 43.94 -29.99 -30.99
N ASN A 390 42.92 -29.91 -31.84
CA ASN A 390 42.19 -31.09 -32.32
C ASN A 390 41.86 -30.99 -33.83
N PRO A 391 42.87 -31.19 -34.70
CA PRO A 391 42.72 -30.99 -36.15
C PRO A 391 41.83 -32.04 -36.85
N THR A 392 41.59 -33.19 -36.23
CA THR A 392 40.86 -34.32 -36.82
C THR A 392 39.53 -34.61 -36.12
N LEU A 393 39.00 -33.65 -35.35
CA LEU A 393 37.73 -33.81 -34.67
C LEU A 393 36.61 -33.98 -35.71
N ALA A 394 36.13 -35.21 -35.87
CA ALA A 394 35.04 -35.61 -36.75
C ALA A 394 34.10 -36.55 -35.97
N GLY A 395 32.83 -36.18 -35.82
CA GLY A 395 31.82 -36.84 -35.02
C GLY A 395 30.44 -36.18 -35.16
N GLU A 396 29.41 -36.75 -34.55
CA GLU A 396 28.09 -36.12 -34.58
C GLU A 396 28.11 -34.83 -33.74
N ALA A 397 27.70 -33.70 -34.35
CA ALA A 397 27.51 -32.45 -33.65
C ALA A 397 26.56 -32.67 -32.46
N ALA A 398 26.96 -32.24 -31.27
CA ALA A 398 26.08 -32.33 -30.11
C ALA A 398 24.85 -31.44 -30.36
N SER A 399 23.65 -32.04 -30.33
CA SER A 399 22.39 -31.32 -30.58
C SER A 399 22.13 -30.17 -29.60
N ASP A 400 22.75 -30.23 -28.41
CA ASP A 400 22.71 -29.20 -27.37
C ASP A 400 24.08 -29.09 -26.65
N ILE A 401 24.94 -28.17 -27.11
CA ILE A 401 26.25 -27.94 -26.47
C ILE A 401 26.08 -27.25 -25.11
N VAL A 402 25.11 -26.34 -24.96
CA VAL A 402 24.80 -25.66 -23.70
C VAL A 402 23.30 -25.72 -23.47
N SER A 403 22.88 -26.24 -22.30
CA SER A 403 21.47 -26.30 -21.95
C SER A 403 20.94 -24.92 -21.52
N LYS A 404 19.61 -24.71 -21.58
CA LYS A 404 18.99 -23.47 -21.06
C LYS A 404 19.33 -23.21 -19.59
N SER A 405 19.45 -24.25 -18.76
CA SER A 405 19.87 -24.11 -17.36
C SER A 405 21.33 -23.67 -17.19
N ASP A 406 22.18 -23.98 -18.16
CA ASP A 406 23.58 -23.55 -18.16
C ASP A 406 23.74 -22.10 -18.62
N MET A 407 22.76 -21.54 -19.34
CA MET A 407 22.73 -20.14 -19.79
C MET A 407 22.42 -19.13 -18.67
N TYR A 408 22.14 -19.60 -17.45
CA TYR A 408 21.97 -18.72 -16.29
C TYR A 408 23.29 -18.02 -15.96
N VAL A 409 23.29 -16.69 -15.75
CA VAL A 409 24.52 -15.87 -15.61
C VAL A 409 25.51 -16.45 -14.59
N THR A 410 25.03 -16.81 -13.39
CA THR A 410 25.88 -17.44 -12.37
C THR A 410 26.42 -18.80 -12.80
N THR A 411 25.62 -19.60 -13.51
CA THR A 411 26.01 -20.92 -13.98
C THR A 411 27.05 -20.81 -15.11
N LEU A 412 26.86 -19.88 -16.05
CA LEU A 412 27.81 -19.61 -17.14
C LEU A 412 29.22 -19.36 -16.61
N PHE A 413 29.36 -18.44 -15.66
CA PHE A 413 30.66 -18.10 -15.10
C PHE A 413 31.24 -19.22 -14.22
N ASN A 414 30.41 -19.86 -13.38
CA ASN A 414 30.87 -20.97 -12.54
C ASN A 414 31.33 -22.19 -13.34
N LYS A 415 30.73 -22.42 -14.52
CA LYS A 415 31.06 -23.54 -15.41
C LYS A 415 32.00 -23.15 -16.56
N ALA A 416 32.58 -21.95 -16.57
CA ALA A 416 33.43 -21.49 -17.67
C ALA A 416 34.58 -22.47 -17.99
N ASP A 417 35.17 -23.09 -16.95
CA ASP A 417 36.24 -24.08 -17.12
C ASP A 417 35.74 -25.38 -17.77
N ALA A 418 34.59 -25.88 -17.34
CA ALA A 418 33.99 -27.07 -17.96
C ALA A 418 33.54 -26.76 -19.41
N LEU A 419 33.07 -25.53 -19.64
CA LEU A 419 32.58 -25.09 -20.92
C LEU A 419 33.72 -24.99 -21.95
N TYR A 420 34.87 -24.37 -21.63
CA TYR A 420 35.97 -24.33 -22.62
C TYR A 420 36.47 -25.73 -22.99
N ILE A 421 36.57 -26.66 -22.01
CA ILE A 421 36.98 -28.05 -22.28
C ILE A 421 35.98 -28.69 -23.25
N LYS A 422 34.68 -28.54 -22.98
CA LYS A 422 33.62 -29.07 -23.82
C LYS A 422 33.68 -28.48 -25.24
N LEU A 423 33.81 -27.16 -25.36
CA LEU A 423 33.86 -26.46 -26.65
C LEU A 423 35.10 -26.83 -27.49
N LEU A 424 36.23 -27.14 -26.86
CA LEU A 424 37.42 -27.65 -27.57
C LEU A 424 37.31 -29.12 -27.98
N SER A 425 36.42 -29.90 -27.34
CA SER A 425 36.37 -31.36 -27.51
C SER A 425 35.20 -31.87 -28.36
N VAL A 426 34.27 -30.98 -28.76
CA VAL A 426 33.02 -31.35 -29.45
C VAL A 426 32.97 -30.70 -30.84
N GLU A 427 32.52 -31.46 -31.85
CA GLU A 427 32.28 -30.91 -33.20
C GLU A 427 31.17 -29.86 -33.16
N GLY A 428 31.41 -28.71 -33.78
CA GLY A 428 30.52 -27.55 -33.70
C GLY A 428 30.74 -26.65 -32.46
N GLY A 429 31.69 -26.98 -31.57
CA GLY A 429 31.96 -26.20 -30.35
C GLY A 429 32.44 -24.77 -30.63
N ALA A 430 33.35 -24.61 -31.58
CA ALA A 430 33.86 -23.28 -31.95
C ALA A 430 32.80 -22.45 -32.69
N GLU A 431 31.98 -23.11 -33.52
CA GLU A 431 30.85 -22.54 -34.23
C GLU A 431 29.78 -22.05 -33.25
N TRP A 432 29.44 -22.86 -32.24
CA TRP A 432 28.51 -22.48 -31.18
C TRP A 432 29.04 -21.27 -30.40
N LEU A 433 30.32 -21.23 -30.04
CA LEU A 433 30.89 -20.08 -29.34
C LEU A 433 30.84 -18.83 -30.22
N ALA A 434 31.11 -18.96 -31.52
CA ALA A 434 31.00 -17.85 -32.47
C ALA A 434 29.55 -17.34 -32.56
N GLU A 435 28.56 -18.22 -32.68
CA GLU A 435 27.14 -17.84 -32.67
C GLU A 435 26.74 -17.17 -31.35
N PHE A 436 27.09 -17.77 -30.21
CA PHE A 436 26.86 -17.20 -28.89
C PHE A 436 27.46 -15.78 -28.79
N LEU A 437 28.67 -15.55 -29.29
CA LEU A 437 29.31 -14.24 -29.21
C LEU A 437 28.78 -13.21 -30.20
N THR A 438 28.21 -13.62 -31.34
CA THR A 438 27.94 -12.71 -32.47
C THR A 438 26.47 -12.60 -32.87
N SER A 439 25.57 -13.42 -32.31
CA SER A 439 24.14 -13.44 -32.62
C SER A 439 23.41 -12.10 -32.44
N TRP A 440 23.91 -11.24 -31.55
CA TRP A 440 23.36 -9.91 -31.28
C TRP A 440 23.75 -8.86 -32.33
N ILE A 441 24.83 -9.09 -33.09
CA ILE A 441 25.39 -8.08 -34.01
C ILE A 441 24.39 -7.68 -35.11
N PRO A 442 23.70 -8.61 -35.81
CA PRO A 442 22.74 -8.25 -36.85
C PRO A 442 21.58 -7.39 -36.32
N VAL A 443 21.22 -7.58 -35.04
CA VAL A 443 20.13 -6.84 -34.39
C VAL A 443 20.54 -5.38 -34.20
N TYR A 444 21.74 -5.14 -33.66
CA TYR A 444 22.30 -3.80 -33.53
C TYR A 444 22.51 -3.13 -34.90
N GLU A 445 23.09 -3.84 -35.88
CA GLU A 445 23.34 -3.29 -37.22
C GLU A 445 22.03 -2.87 -37.91
N LYS A 446 20.97 -3.68 -37.77
CA LYS A 446 19.63 -3.35 -38.25
C LYS A 446 19.04 -2.13 -37.53
N SER A 447 19.22 -2.03 -36.22
CA SER A 447 18.74 -0.90 -35.43
C SER A 447 19.39 0.42 -35.86
N VAL A 448 20.72 0.41 -36.03
CA VAL A 448 21.48 1.58 -36.52
C VAL A 448 21.10 1.93 -37.95
N ALA A 449 20.92 0.94 -38.83
CA ALA A 449 20.49 1.18 -40.20
C ALA A 449 19.09 1.83 -40.27
N ALA A 450 18.24 1.57 -39.29
CA ALA A 450 16.93 2.21 -39.13
C ALA A 450 17.00 3.61 -38.51
N GLY A 451 18.19 4.08 -38.10
CA GLY A 451 18.37 5.37 -37.43
C GLY A 451 17.94 5.38 -35.96
N ASN A 452 17.74 4.22 -35.34
CA ASN A 452 17.37 4.12 -33.95
C ASN A 452 18.58 4.36 -33.04
N THR A 453 18.38 5.11 -31.97
CA THR A 453 19.40 5.36 -30.94
C THR A 453 19.36 4.32 -29.81
N GLU A 454 18.25 3.59 -29.69
CA GLU A 454 17.98 2.64 -28.61
C GLU A 454 17.36 1.37 -29.18
N ILE A 455 17.76 0.21 -28.66
CA ILE A 455 17.06 -1.05 -28.90
C ILE A 455 15.61 -0.93 -28.41
N ASN A 456 14.65 -1.28 -29.27
CA ASN A 456 13.22 -1.20 -29.00
C ASN A 456 12.71 0.19 -28.57
N GLY A 457 13.46 1.27 -28.87
CA GLY A 457 13.06 2.65 -28.61
C GLY A 457 12.88 3.00 -27.13
N ASN A 458 13.56 2.29 -26.22
CA ASN A 458 13.60 2.65 -24.81
C ASN A 458 14.94 2.30 -24.14
N LEU A 459 15.31 3.08 -23.12
CA LEU A 459 16.59 2.94 -22.41
C LEU A 459 16.73 1.63 -21.63
N TYR A 460 15.63 1.02 -21.19
CA TYR A 460 15.66 -0.22 -20.43
C TYR A 460 16.11 -1.40 -21.30
N ASP A 461 15.49 -1.55 -22.47
CA ASP A 461 15.85 -2.61 -23.41
C ASP A 461 17.26 -2.41 -23.98
N GLU A 462 17.63 -1.17 -24.30
CA GLU A 462 19.00 -0.78 -24.65
C GLU A 462 20.00 -1.20 -23.56
N SER A 463 19.69 -0.90 -22.30
CA SER A 463 20.52 -1.24 -21.16
C SER A 463 20.71 -2.75 -21.03
N MET A 464 19.62 -3.51 -21.05
CA MET A 464 19.66 -4.96 -20.92
C MET A 464 20.36 -5.64 -22.10
N PHE A 465 20.18 -5.12 -23.31
CA PHE A 465 20.90 -5.59 -24.48
C PHE A 465 22.42 -5.40 -24.35
N ARG A 466 22.87 -4.22 -23.90
CA ARG A 466 24.30 -3.99 -23.64
C ARG A 466 24.85 -4.88 -22.52
N PHE A 467 24.08 -5.07 -21.44
CA PHE A 467 24.51 -5.92 -20.34
C PHE A 467 24.72 -7.37 -20.78
N ASN A 468 23.84 -7.90 -21.63
CA ASN A 468 24.00 -9.24 -22.21
C ASN A 468 25.30 -9.35 -23.04
N ILE A 469 25.66 -8.32 -23.81
CA ILE A 469 26.93 -8.30 -24.58
C ILE A 469 28.15 -8.29 -23.65
N MET A 470 28.10 -7.52 -22.55
CA MET A 470 29.18 -7.51 -21.54
C MET A 470 29.39 -8.89 -20.93
N ILE A 471 28.30 -9.61 -20.58
CA ILE A 471 28.37 -10.99 -20.10
C ILE A 471 29.04 -11.89 -21.15
N LYS A 472 28.61 -11.79 -22.41
CA LYS A 472 29.13 -12.60 -23.52
C LYS A 472 30.62 -12.39 -23.75
N ASN A 473 31.08 -11.14 -23.85
CA ASN A 473 32.48 -10.83 -24.09
C ASN A 473 33.37 -11.20 -22.90
N CYS A 474 32.90 -11.02 -21.67
CA CYS A 474 33.64 -11.46 -20.48
C CYS A 474 33.77 -12.98 -20.43
N LEU A 475 32.69 -13.73 -20.69
CA LEU A 475 32.74 -15.19 -20.75
C LEU A 475 33.63 -15.68 -21.89
N GLY A 476 33.50 -15.07 -23.08
CA GLY A 476 34.31 -15.38 -24.26
C GLY A 476 35.80 -15.19 -23.99
N ASN A 477 36.19 -14.09 -23.35
CA ASN A 477 37.59 -13.85 -22.96
C ASN A 477 38.08 -14.85 -21.91
N LEU A 478 37.24 -15.24 -20.95
CA LEU A 478 37.59 -16.24 -19.94
C LEU A 478 37.83 -17.62 -20.57
N ILE A 479 36.96 -18.02 -21.50
CA ILE A 479 37.09 -19.25 -22.30
C ILE A 479 38.35 -19.20 -23.17
N LEU A 480 38.54 -18.10 -23.90
CA LEU A 480 39.69 -17.91 -24.78
C LEU A 480 41.01 -17.98 -24.00
N ARG A 481 41.14 -17.24 -22.90
CA ARG A 481 42.37 -17.27 -22.08
C ARG A 481 42.65 -18.68 -21.56
N SER A 482 41.61 -19.42 -21.18
CA SER A 482 41.77 -20.81 -20.71
C SER A 482 42.24 -21.76 -21.82
N ALA A 483 41.77 -21.54 -23.05
CA ALA A 483 42.21 -22.27 -24.23
C ALA A 483 43.67 -21.93 -24.62
N GLU A 484 44.05 -20.64 -24.58
CA GLU A 484 45.43 -20.20 -24.82
C GLU A 484 46.41 -20.83 -23.82
N MET A 485 46.08 -20.80 -22.52
CA MET A 485 46.89 -21.43 -21.49
C MET A 485 47.04 -22.94 -21.71
N SER A 486 46.00 -23.59 -22.23
CA SER A 486 46.05 -25.03 -22.55
C SER A 486 46.97 -25.30 -23.76
N LEU A 487 46.99 -24.40 -24.76
CA LEU A 487 47.94 -24.45 -25.87
C LEU A 487 49.39 -24.21 -25.40
N GLU A 488 49.60 -23.36 -24.40
CA GLU A 488 50.89 -23.11 -23.75
C GLU A 488 51.36 -24.28 -22.85
N GLY A 489 50.55 -25.33 -22.68
CA GLY A 489 50.86 -26.47 -21.80
C GLY A 489 50.73 -26.15 -20.31
N LEU A 490 50.07 -25.05 -19.94
CA LEU A 490 49.88 -24.63 -18.56
C LEU A 490 48.74 -25.41 -17.90
N GLY A 491 49.06 -26.09 -16.80
CA GLY A 491 48.10 -26.89 -16.03
C GLY A 491 47.16 -26.08 -15.12
N ALA A 492 46.31 -26.78 -14.37
CA ALA A 492 45.29 -26.18 -13.51
C ALA A 492 45.84 -25.20 -12.46
N SER A 493 47.05 -25.44 -11.93
CA SER A 493 47.70 -24.57 -10.93
C SER A 493 48.11 -23.21 -11.51
N ALA A 494 48.48 -23.13 -12.79
CA ALA A 494 48.81 -21.86 -13.43
C ALA A 494 47.55 -21.02 -13.69
N ARG A 495 46.38 -21.66 -13.87
CA ARG A 495 45.10 -20.97 -14.12
C ARG A 495 44.58 -20.19 -12.91
N THR A 496 44.94 -20.58 -11.69
CA THR A 496 44.50 -19.88 -10.48
C THR A 496 45.33 -18.65 -10.16
N THR A 497 46.52 -18.53 -10.74
CA THR A 497 47.45 -17.42 -10.52
C THR A 497 47.59 -16.48 -11.72
N ASP A 498 46.95 -16.78 -12.85
CA ASP A 498 46.94 -15.93 -14.04
C ASP A 498 46.22 -14.59 -13.77
N ALA A 499 46.95 -13.49 -13.96
CA ALA A 499 46.46 -12.14 -13.65
C ALA A 499 45.27 -11.75 -14.53
N THR A 500 45.31 -12.07 -15.82
CA THR A 500 44.22 -11.78 -16.77
C THR A 500 42.95 -12.53 -16.39
N ARG A 501 43.08 -13.82 -16.09
CA ARG A 501 41.96 -14.66 -15.66
C ARG A 501 41.38 -14.19 -14.33
N THR A 502 42.24 -13.78 -13.40
CA THR A 502 41.80 -13.21 -12.12
C THR A 502 40.98 -11.94 -12.32
N SER A 503 41.42 -11.04 -13.21
CA SER A 503 40.68 -9.83 -13.57
C SER A 503 39.32 -10.14 -14.19
N LEU A 504 39.27 -11.08 -15.13
CA LEU A 504 38.02 -11.52 -15.78
C LEU A 504 37.06 -12.17 -14.78
N LEU A 505 37.56 -12.95 -13.81
CA LEU A 505 36.73 -13.54 -12.77
C LEU A 505 36.18 -12.47 -11.80
N GLN A 506 36.95 -11.44 -11.49
CA GLN A 506 36.46 -10.29 -10.71
C GLN A 506 35.37 -9.52 -11.47
N GLU A 507 35.54 -9.35 -12.78
CA GLU A 507 34.51 -8.77 -13.66
C GLU A 507 33.24 -9.63 -13.73
N ALA A 508 33.39 -10.94 -13.94
CA ALA A 508 32.30 -11.91 -13.90
C ALA A 508 31.52 -11.84 -12.58
N ASN A 509 32.21 -11.77 -11.44
CA ASN A 509 31.58 -11.64 -10.13
C ASN A 509 30.76 -10.33 -10.01
N ARG A 510 31.25 -9.22 -10.58
CA ARG A 510 30.48 -7.97 -10.65
C ARG A 510 29.23 -8.10 -11.52
N TYR A 511 29.31 -8.83 -12.64
CA TYR A 511 28.13 -9.08 -13.48
C TYR A 511 27.13 -10.03 -12.85
N VAL A 512 27.57 -11.03 -12.10
CA VAL A 512 26.67 -11.88 -11.30
C VAL A 512 25.96 -11.04 -10.24
N LEU A 513 26.69 -10.19 -9.51
CA LEU A 513 26.11 -9.28 -8.53
C LEU A 513 25.10 -8.32 -9.18
N TYR A 514 25.47 -7.72 -10.32
CA TYR A 514 24.58 -6.83 -11.05
C TYR A 514 23.34 -7.57 -11.56
N ALA A 515 23.46 -8.78 -12.12
CA ALA A 515 22.31 -9.57 -12.57
C ALA A 515 21.31 -9.85 -11.42
N VAL A 516 21.77 -9.97 -10.18
CA VAL A 516 20.89 -10.14 -9.00
C VAL A 516 20.24 -8.82 -8.57
N LEU A 517 20.95 -7.70 -8.68
CA LEU A 517 20.52 -6.42 -8.11
C LEU A 517 19.92 -5.43 -9.12
N ASN A 518 20.12 -5.65 -10.42
CA ASN A 518 19.79 -4.67 -11.45
C ASN A 518 18.32 -4.24 -11.37
N GLU A 519 17.40 -5.17 -11.16
CA GLU A 519 15.97 -4.90 -11.10
C GLU A 519 15.54 -4.11 -9.87
N SER A 520 16.41 -4.02 -8.85
CA SER A 520 16.14 -3.10 -7.74
C SER A 520 16.25 -1.63 -8.18
N ARG A 521 17.02 -1.34 -9.24
CA ARG A 521 17.26 0.00 -9.81
C ARG A 521 16.62 0.25 -11.16
N ASN A 522 16.06 -0.79 -11.77
CA ASN A 522 15.57 -0.76 -13.12
C ASN A 522 14.16 -1.35 -13.17
N MET A 523 13.31 -0.79 -14.02
CA MET A 523 11.95 -1.24 -14.26
C MET A 523 11.64 -1.02 -15.74
N PRO A 524 11.13 -2.03 -16.45
CA PRO A 524 10.75 -1.90 -17.84
C PRO A 524 9.60 -0.89 -17.99
N VAL A 525 9.28 -0.58 -19.24
CA VAL A 525 8.16 0.30 -19.58
C VAL A 525 6.87 -0.19 -18.92
N PHE A 526 6.23 0.69 -18.13
CA PHE A 526 5.03 0.40 -17.36
C PHE A 526 3.99 1.53 -17.46
N PRO A 527 2.70 1.25 -17.74
CA PRO A 527 2.16 -0.04 -18.17
C PRO A 527 2.83 -0.53 -19.45
N ALA A 528 2.95 -1.85 -19.61
CA ALA A 528 3.55 -2.42 -20.82
C ALA A 528 2.73 -2.02 -22.06
N ASN A 529 3.41 -1.86 -23.20
CA ASN A 529 2.72 -1.63 -24.47
C ASN A 529 1.76 -2.81 -24.78
N ASP A 530 0.72 -2.55 -25.57
CA ASP A 530 -0.18 -3.61 -26.01
C ASP A 530 0.50 -4.59 -26.97
N ALA A 531 -0.20 -5.65 -27.38
CA ALA A 531 0.32 -6.66 -28.30
C ALA A 531 0.71 -6.10 -29.69
N ASN A 532 0.24 -4.91 -30.06
CA ASN A 532 0.60 -4.23 -31.31
C ASN A 532 1.75 -3.23 -31.12
N GLY A 533 2.30 -3.11 -29.91
CA GLY A 533 3.35 -2.16 -29.57
C GLY A 533 2.84 -0.75 -29.26
N ASN A 534 1.53 -0.54 -29.11
CA ASN A 534 1.00 0.78 -28.77
C ASN A 534 1.23 1.08 -27.28
N PRO A 535 1.68 2.30 -26.93
CA PRO A 535 1.82 2.73 -25.54
C PRO A 535 0.52 2.58 -24.75
N GLN A 536 0.65 2.12 -23.51
CA GLN A 536 -0.42 2.10 -22.52
C GLN A 536 -0.06 3.06 -21.39
N TYR A 537 -1.08 3.64 -20.76
CA TYR A 537 -0.89 4.67 -19.75
C TYR A 537 -1.61 4.28 -18.46
N ILE A 538 -1.13 4.79 -17.33
CA ILE A 538 -1.79 4.62 -16.03
C ILE A 538 -3.23 5.13 -16.18
N PRO A 539 -4.26 4.29 -15.89
CA PRO A 539 -5.65 4.71 -16.07
C PRO A 539 -6.07 5.80 -15.07
N GLU A 540 -7.13 6.52 -15.41
CA GLU A 540 -7.77 7.46 -14.47
C GLU A 540 -8.11 6.80 -13.13
N GLY A 541 -7.92 7.54 -12.04
CA GLY A 541 -8.10 7.05 -10.66
C GLY A 541 -7.10 5.99 -10.21
N ASN A 542 -5.99 5.81 -10.93
CA ASN A 542 -4.90 4.90 -10.55
C ASN A 542 -3.56 5.63 -10.48
N TYR A 543 -2.68 5.18 -9.59
CA TYR A 543 -1.41 5.85 -9.31
C TYR A 543 -0.30 4.82 -9.16
N PHE A 544 0.90 5.17 -9.61
CA PHE A 544 2.11 4.40 -9.32
C PHE A 544 2.80 5.00 -8.10
N MET A 545 3.26 4.17 -7.17
CA MET A 545 3.77 4.63 -5.89
C MET A 545 5.05 3.90 -5.52
N MET A 546 6.02 4.64 -5.00
CA MET A 546 7.26 4.08 -4.46
C MET A 546 7.62 4.79 -3.16
N GLY A 547 8.29 4.08 -2.27
CA GLY A 547 8.90 4.67 -1.08
C GLY A 547 10.17 5.40 -1.44
N ASP A 548 10.58 6.31 -0.56
CA ASP A 548 11.78 7.13 -0.76
C ASP A 548 13.05 6.26 -0.74
N ASN A 549 13.13 5.25 0.12
CA ASN A 549 14.22 4.27 0.12
C ASN A 549 13.97 3.20 -0.95
N ARG A 550 14.62 3.38 -2.11
CA ARG A 550 14.28 2.65 -3.34
C ARG A 550 14.72 1.19 -3.34
N PHE A 551 15.70 0.82 -2.52
CA PHE A 551 16.07 -0.59 -2.34
C PHE A 551 15.14 -1.34 -1.40
N ASN A 552 14.47 -0.63 -0.48
CA ASN A 552 13.53 -1.22 0.48
C ASN A 552 12.05 -0.94 0.14
N SER A 553 11.76 -0.53 -1.11
CA SER A 553 10.42 -0.26 -1.59
C SER A 553 10.09 -1.03 -2.87
N LEU A 554 10.11 -2.36 -2.78
CA LEU A 554 9.89 -3.24 -3.92
C LEU A 554 8.41 -3.54 -4.19
N ASP A 555 7.51 -3.24 -3.24
CA ASP A 555 6.11 -3.70 -3.22
C ASP A 555 5.33 -3.43 -4.53
N MET A 556 5.55 -2.28 -5.18
CA MET A 556 4.82 -1.89 -6.40
C MET A 556 5.57 -2.22 -7.70
N ARG A 557 6.84 -2.65 -7.62
CA ARG A 557 7.67 -3.00 -8.78
C ARG A 557 7.83 -4.50 -8.95
N HIS A 558 7.68 -5.27 -7.88
CA HIS A 558 7.99 -6.69 -7.85
C HIS A 558 6.83 -7.51 -7.28
N SER A 559 6.69 -8.72 -7.81
CA SER A 559 5.85 -9.76 -7.22
C SER A 559 6.66 -10.66 -6.27
N TYR A 560 5.96 -11.51 -5.54
CA TYR A 560 6.57 -12.54 -4.70
C TYR A 560 7.05 -13.76 -5.51
N ASP A 561 6.69 -13.85 -6.80
CA ASP A 561 7.02 -14.96 -7.69
C ASP A 561 8.28 -14.66 -8.52
N GLN A 562 9.24 -15.58 -8.51
CA GLN A 562 10.43 -15.50 -9.35
C GLN A 562 10.29 -16.32 -10.64
N LYS A 563 10.66 -15.72 -11.77
CA LYS A 563 10.68 -16.35 -13.10
C LYS A 563 12.09 -16.26 -13.70
N THR A 564 12.48 -17.29 -14.43
CA THR A 564 13.75 -17.29 -15.18
C THR A 564 13.50 -16.72 -16.57
N ILE A 565 14.05 -15.53 -16.84
CA ILE A 565 13.87 -14.80 -18.10
C ILE A 565 15.22 -14.53 -18.77
N PRO A 566 15.28 -14.35 -20.10
CA PRO A 566 16.51 -13.90 -20.74
C PRO A 566 16.84 -12.48 -20.28
N VAL A 567 18.12 -12.15 -20.21
CA VAL A 567 18.61 -10.77 -19.98
C VAL A 567 18.04 -9.85 -21.07
N THR A 568 17.98 -10.30 -22.32
CA THR A 568 17.35 -9.56 -23.40
C THR A 568 16.62 -10.51 -24.36
N GLU A 569 15.43 -10.12 -24.81
CA GLU A 569 14.68 -10.90 -25.81
C GLU A 569 15.22 -10.70 -27.24
N PHE A 570 16.08 -9.69 -27.44
CA PHE A 570 16.61 -9.30 -28.74
C PHE A 570 17.87 -10.09 -29.13
N ASP A 571 18.16 -11.20 -28.47
CA ASP A 571 19.29 -12.06 -28.77
C ASP A 571 18.93 -13.54 -28.52
N PRO A 572 18.98 -14.41 -29.56
CA PRO A 572 18.61 -15.81 -29.42
C PRO A 572 19.50 -16.58 -28.44
N TYR A 573 20.73 -16.10 -28.21
CA TYR A 573 21.67 -16.69 -27.26
C TYR A 573 21.85 -15.82 -26.01
N SER A 574 20.80 -15.10 -25.57
CA SER A 574 20.86 -14.30 -24.35
C SER A 574 21.17 -15.16 -23.13
N ALA A 575 21.98 -14.62 -22.21
CA ALA A 575 22.09 -15.16 -20.86
C ALA A 575 20.73 -15.04 -20.12
N TYR A 576 20.55 -15.80 -19.04
CA TYR A 576 19.33 -15.83 -18.24
C TYR A 576 19.59 -15.41 -16.79
N TYR A 577 18.61 -14.78 -16.16
CA TYR A 577 18.64 -14.45 -14.74
C TYR A 577 17.25 -14.63 -14.12
N LYS A 578 17.18 -14.56 -12.79
CA LYS A 578 15.90 -14.62 -12.06
C LYS A 578 15.35 -13.21 -11.93
N SER A 579 14.13 -13.03 -12.40
CA SER A 579 13.37 -11.79 -12.28
C SER A 579 12.10 -12.01 -11.47
N ASN A 580 11.73 -11.02 -10.69
CA ASN A 580 10.40 -10.91 -10.10
C ASN A 580 9.76 -9.54 -10.37
N VAL A 581 10.25 -8.82 -11.37
CA VAL A 581 9.68 -7.53 -11.77
C VAL A 581 8.29 -7.75 -12.33
N ASP A 582 7.32 -7.11 -11.69
CA ASP A 582 5.90 -7.16 -12.03
C ASP A 582 5.25 -5.85 -11.52
N PRO A 583 5.51 -4.72 -12.20
CA PRO A 583 5.06 -3.42 -11.75
C PRO A 583 3.53 -3.31 -11.82
N GLN A 584 2.94 -2.62 -10.85
CA GLN A 584 1.49 -2.44 -10.75
C GLN A 584 1.11 -1.05 -10.23
N TYR A 585 -0.07 -0.57 -10.64
CA TYR A 585 -0.66 0.68 -10.14
C TYR A 585 -1.69 0.38 -9.05
N VAL A 586 -1.95 1.38 -8.22
CA VAL A 586 -2.90 1.31 -7.11
C VAL A 586 -4.09 2.21 -7.42
N SER A 587 -5.29 1.63 -7.38
CA SER A 587 -6.54 2.39 -7.48
C SER A 587 -6.72 3.31 -6.27
N GLU A 588 -7.24 4.52 -6.51
CA GLU A 588 -7.64 5.47 -5.46
C GLU A 588 -8.54 4.85 -4.39
N SER A 589 -9.33 3.84 -4.79
CA SER A 589 -10.24 3.12 -3.92
C SER A 589 -9.56 2.30 -2.81
N ARG A 590 -8.24 2.07 -2.93
CA ARG A 590 -7.37 1.43 -1.92
C ARG A 590 -6.64 2.45 -1.04
N ILE A 591 -6.66 3.74 -1.38
CA ILE A 591 -6.00 4.79 -0.60
C ILE A 591 -6.85 5.11 0.63
N LEU A 592 -6.22 5.05 1.79
CA LEU A 592 -6.85 5.27 3.09
C LEU A 592 -6.77 6.73 3.54
N GLY A 593 -5.72 7.46 3.13
CA GLY A 593 -5.47 8.82 3.58
C GLY A 593 -4.07 9.33 3.22
N SER A 594 -3.78 10.58 3.60
CA SER A 594 -2.44 11.16 3.50
C SER A 594 -1.90 11.51 4.89
N PRO A 595 -0.61 11.27 5.18
CA PRO A 595 0.02 11.73 6.41
C PRO A 595 0.25 13.24 6.33
N ASN A 596 -0.33 14.00 7.26
CA ASN A 596 -0.25 15.46 7.28
C ASN A 596 0.65 16.00 8.39
N LEU A 597 0.91 15.21 9.43
CA LEU A 597 1.72 15.63 10.56
C LEU A 597 2.44 14.44 11.19
N ARG A 598 3.77 14.53 11.29
CA ARG A 598 4.57 13.66 12.16
C ARG A 598 4.63 14.31 13.54
N PHE A 599 4.08 13.64 14.55
CA PHE A 599 3.94 14.23 15.88
C PHE A 599 4.84 13.56 16.93
N LEU A 600 5.29 12.32 16.70
CA LEU A 600 6.31 11.64 17.51
C LEU A 600 7.35 10.96 16.61
N PRO A 601 8.62 10.88 17.05
CA PRO A 601 9.17 11.50 18.26
C PRO A 601 9.20 13.04 18.17
N LEU A 602 9.13 13.74 19.31
CA LEU A 602 9.09 15.21 19.33
C LEU A 602 10.32 15.86 18.69
N SER A 603 11.46 15.19 18.71
CA SER A 603 12.70 15.63 18.04
C SER A 603 12.57 15.75 16.52
N ARG A 604 11.60 15.05 15.92
CA ARG A 604 11.31 15.06 14.49
C ARG A 604 9.91 15.62 14.20
N PHE A 605 9.30 16.35 15.13
CA PHE A 605 7.98 16.94 14.91
C PHE A 605 7.96 17.80 13.65
N GLY A 606 7.01 17.59 12.73
CA GLY A 606 7.01 18.31 11.47
C GLY A 606 5.98 17.86 10.45
N ILE A 607 5.88 18.61 9.35
CA ILE A 607 5.03 18.28 8.21
C ILE A 607 5.83 17.36 7.27
N PRO A 608 5.31 16.17 6.93
CA PRO A 608 5.93 15.29 5.95
C PRO A 608 6.12 15.98 4.60
N GLY A 609 7.23 15.72 3.91
CA GLY A 609 7.63 16.37 2.65
C GLY A 609 8.38 17.69 2.80
N GLN A 610 8.34 18.31 3.99
CA GLN A 610 9.08 19.56 4.29
C GLN A 610 10.15 19.38 5.37
N THR A 611 10.09 18.28 6.12
CA THR A 611 10.93 18.04 7.30
C THR A 611 11.74 16.74 7.19
N ALA A 612 11.93 16.25 5.96
CA ALA A 612 12.90 15.21 5.68
C ALA A 612 14.33 15.72 5.93
N GLU A 613 15.26 14.81 6.23
CA GLU A 613 16.68 15.16 6.25
C GLU A 613 17.08 15.65 4.85
N VAL A 614 17.62 16.87 4.77
CA VAL A 614 18.07 17.45 3.51
C VAL A 614 19.42 16.84 3.16
N ARG A 615 19.56 16.36 1.91
CA ARG A 615 20.85 15.90 1.38
C ARG A 615 21.87 17.05 1.47
N ASN A 616 23.04 16.77 2.03
CA ASN A 616 24.19 17.70 1.95
C ASN A 616 24.80 17.69 0.55
#